data_AF-A0A7H0F1P4-F1
#
_entry.id   AF-A0A7H0F1P4-F1
#
_cell.length_a   1.000
_cell.length_b   1.000
_cell.length_c   1.000
_cell.angle_alpha   90.00
_cell.angle_beta   90.00
_cell.angle_gamma   90.00
#
_symmetry.space_group_name_H-M   'P 1'
#
loop_
_entity.id
_entity.type
_entity.pdbx_description
1 polymer ?
#
loop_
_entity_poly.entity_id
_entity_poly.type
_entity_poly.pdbx_seq_one_letter_code
_entity_poly.pdbx_strand_id
1 'polypeptide(L)'
;MTRFIHDQFAKDYLEEILRPYGEIESSKRVPGEVRQIDCFFSPAGEKITELSGLGVLGSFARLPGIFEPFRNAAEEREDKELIMRLAPLYQQDIEKVRQEGLQEGELRGEQRGRQEGQRKIILLLLNHKFDGIELPVVERINRLSLEQLEALGESLLDFKQISDLEAWLKDAEKSNDLKPQVDIQNGNQLDV
;
A
#
# COMPACT_ATOMS: atom_id res chain seq x y z
N MET A 1 -41.62 22.55 2.85
CA MET A 1 -40.92 23.06 1.64
C MET A 1 -39.96 24.16 2.11
N THR A 2 -38.78 23.80 2.62
CA THR A 2 -37.74 24.75 3.15
C THR A 2 -36.38 24.05 3.38
N ARG A 3 -36.00 23.12 2.49
CA ARG A 3 -34.79 22.29 2.68
C ARG A 3 -33.50 22.86 2.08
N PHE A 4 -33.56 23.82 1.15
CA PHE A 4 -32.45 23.97 0.19
C PHE A 4 -31.22 24.82 0.58
N ILE A 5 -31.36 26.00 1.21
CA ILE A 5 -30.22 26.94 1.27
C ILE A 5 -29.19 26.57 2.34
N HIS A 6 -29.64 26.19 3.54
CA HIS A 6 -28.74 25.92 4.66
C HIS A 6 -28.14 24.50 4.65
N ASP A 7 -28.83 23.55 4.00
CA ASP A 7 -28.34 22.17 3.84
C ASP A 7 -27.17 22.14 2.85
N GLN A 8 -27.34 22.80 1.70
CA GLN A 8 -26.28 22.96 0.72
C GLN A 8 -25.10 23.76 1.27
N PHE A 9 -25.37 24.86 1.98
CA PHE A 9 -24.31 25.66 2.61
C PHE A 9 -23.44 24.84 3.58
N ALA A 10 -24.06 24.01 4.43
CA ALA A 10 -23.29 23.19 5.38
C ALA A 10 -22.44 22.12 4.69
N LYS A 11 -22.96 21.51 3.61
CA LYS A 11 -22.23 20.55 2.77
C LYS A 11 -21.04 21.21 2.07
N ASP A 12 -21.27 22.34 1.42
CA ASP A 12 -20.23 23.10 0.73
C ASP A 12 -19.15 23.56 1.72
N TYR A 13 -19.55 23.97 2.93
CA TYR A 13 -18.64 24.39 3.98
C TYR A 13 -17.76 23.25 4.51
N LEU A 14 -18.35 22.07 4.76
CA LEU A 14 -17.59 20.89 5.16
C LEU A 14 -16.66 20.41 4.02
N GLU A 15 -17.14 20.45 2.78
CA GLU A 15 -16.33 20.12 1.60
C GLU A 15 -15.11 21.03 1.48
N GLU A 16 -15.29 22.35 1.55
CA GLU A 16 -14.21 23.33 1.49
C GLU A 16 -13.18 23.15 2.62
N ILE A 17 -13.63 22.91 3.85
CA ILE A 17 -12.74 22.84 5.02
C ILE A 17 -11.98 21.52 5.08
N LEU A 18 -12.59 20.41 4.70
CA LEU A 18 -11.98 19.09 4.82
C LEU A 18 -11.16 18.68 3.60
N ARG A 19 -11.43 19.24 2.41
CA ARG A 19 -10.69 18.95 1.16
C ARG A 19 -9.16 19.06 1.29
N PRO A 20 -8.57 20.00 2.05
CA PRO A 20 -7.12 20.06 2.23
C PRO A 20 -6.52 18.87 3.01
N TYR A 21 -7.34 18.11 3.74
CA TYR A 21 -6.91 17.09 4.69
C TYR A 21 -7.21 15.66 4.25
N GLY A 22 -7.90 15.46 3.13
CA GLY A 22 -8.28 14.14 2.63
C GLY A 22 -9.27 14.19 1.48
N GLU A 23 -9.79 13.02 1.14
CA GLU A 23 -10.84 12.86 0.13
C GLU A 23 -12.21 13.12 0.76
N ILE A 24 -13.03 13.93 0.09
CA ILE A 24 -14.39 14.23 0.51
C ILE A 24 -15.36 13.97 -0.65
N GLU A 25 -16.39 13.18 -0.37
CA GLU A 25 -17.47 12.87 -1.30
C GLU A 25 -18.79 13.44 -0.74
N SER A 26 -19.27 14.53 -1.32
CA SER A 26 -20.57 15.10 -1.01
C SER A 26 -21.69 14.36 -1.74
N SER A 27 -22.84 14.14 -1.08
CA SER A 27 -24.01 13.43 -1.64
C SER A 27 -23.72 11.98 -2.10
N LYS A 28 -22.86 11.25 -1.38
CA LYS A 28 -22.48 9.87 -1.68
C LYS A 28 -23.68 8.93 -1.59
N ARG A 29 -23.93 8.12 -2.63
CA ARG A 29 -24.94 7.06 -2.58
C ARG A 29 -24.43 5.87 -1.78
N VAL A 30 -25.27 5.33 -0.90
CA VAL A 30 -24.96 4.10 -0.16
C VAL A 30 -25.31 2.89 -1.01
N PRO A 31 -24.35 2.00 -1.34
CA PRO A 31 -24.65 0.77 -2.08
C PRO A 31 -25.68 -0.09 -1.34
N GLY A 32 -26.69 -0.59 -2.05
CA GLY A 32 -27.74 -1.44 -1.47
C GLY A 32 -28.85 -0.68 -0.74
N GLU A 33 -28.78 0.66 -0.64
CA GLU A 33 -29.83 1.50 -0.07
C GLU A 33 -30.32 2.58 -1.05
N VAL A 34 -31.59 2.98 -0.93
CA VAL A 34 -32.15 4.13 -1.68
C VAL A 34 -31.90 5.43 -0.90
N ARG A 35 -30.68 5.63 -0.38
CA ARG A 35 -30.33 6.74 0.51
C ARG A 35 -28.97 7.34 0.13
N GLN A 36 -28.82 8.63 0.43
CA GLN A 36 -27.59 9.40 0.22
C GLN A 36 -27.07 9.88 1.56
N ILE A 37 -25.75 9.99 1.63
CA ILE A 37 -25.01 10.58 2.74
C ILE A 37 -24.58 11.98 2.31
N ASP A 38 -24.67 12.93 3.24
CA ASP A 38 -24.36 14.33 2.97
C ASP A 38 -22.88 14.55 2.68
N CYS A 39 -21.99 14.08 3.55
CA CYS A 39 -20.55 14.09 3.34
C CYS A 39 -19.92 12.79 3.87
N PHE A 40 -19.17 12.10 3.02
CA PHE A 40 -18.24 11.06 3.44
C PHE A 40 -16.82 11.61 3.32
N PHE A 41 -16.03 11.49 4.38
CA PHE A 41 -14.65 11.97 4.41
C PHE A 41 -13.69 10.82 4.72
N SER A 42 -12.58 10.76 3.99
CA SER A 42 -11.47 9.85 4.23
C SER A 42 -10.17 10.65 4.37
N PRO A 43 -9.54 10.68 5.56
CA PRO A 43 -8.35 11.48 5.78
C PRO A 43 -7.15 10.92 5.01
N ALA A 44 -6.31 11.82 4.48
CA ALA A 44 -4.99 11.43 4.00
C ALA A 44 -4.07 11.21 5.19
N GLY A 45 -3.44 10.03 5.29
CA GLY A 45 -2.63 9.62 6.45
C GLY A 45 -1.57 10.66 6.87
N GLU A 46 -0.89 11.26 5.90
CA GLU A 46 0.13 12.31 6.11
C GLU A 46 -0.43 13.62 6.69
N LYS A 47 -1.74 13.85 6.57
CA LYS A 47 -2.44 15.09 6.94
C LYS A 47 -3.23 14.99 8.25
N ILE A 48 -3.27 13.81 8.87
CA ILE A 48 -4.03 13.58 10.11
C ILE A 48 -3.57 14.49 11.25
N THR A 49 -2.29 14.80 11.34
CA THR A 49 -1.73 15.67 12.39
C THR A 49 -2.20 17.13 12.24
N GLU A 50 -2.38 17.59 11.00
CA GLU A 50 -2.82 18.94 10.66
C GLU A 50 -4.31 19.19 10.97
N LEU A 51 -5.12 18.12 11.08
CA LEU A 51 -6.54 18.19 11.46
C LEU A 51 -6.76 18.77 12.86
N SER A 52 -5.75 18.77 13.73
CA SER A 52 -5.86 19.30 15.10
C SER A 52 -6.31 20.77 15.13
N GLY A 53 -6.02 21.54 14.08
CA GLY A 53 -6.45 22.94 13.93
C GLY A 53 -7.97 23.13 13.76
N LEU A 54 -8.71 22.08 13.39
CA LEU A 54 -10.17 22.12 13.19
C LEU A 54 -10.97 21.80 14.48
N GLY A 55 -10.30 21.66 15.63
CA GLY A 55 -10.94 21.38 16.91
C GLY A 55 -11.72 20.06 16.90
N VAL A 56 -12.98 20.10 17.35
CA VAL A 56 -13.84 18.89 17.46
C VAL A 56 -14.08 18.24 16.10
N LEU A 57 -14.32 19.03 15.04
CA LEU A 57 -14.46 18.50 13.68
C LEU A 57 -13.20 17.73 13.27
N GLY A 58 -12.03 18.32 13.52
CA GLY A 58 -10.74 17.69 13.28
C GLY A 58 -10.54 16.39 14.05
N SER A 59 -11.03 16.32 15.30
CA SER A 59 -10.95 15.09 16.10
C SER A 59 -11.77 13.93 15.51
N PHE A 60 -12.95 14.22 14.94
CA PHE A 60 -13.78 13.22 14.26
C PHE A 60 -13.26 12.86 12.87
N ALA A 61 -12.63 13.82 12.18
CA ALA A 61 -12.09 13.63 10.84
C ALA A 61 -10.78 12.79 10.80
N ARG A 62 -10.25 12.33 11.94
CA ARG A 62 -9.02 11.51 11.97
C ARG A 62 -9.19 10.11 11.40
N LEU A 63 -10.43 9.65 11.26
CA LEU A 63 -10.79 8.36 10.67
C LEU A 63 -11.81 8.59 9.56
N PRO A 64 -11.88 7.66 8.57
CA PRO A 64 -12.96 7.68 7.61
C PRO A 64 -14.33 7.68 8.30
N GLY A 65 -15.20 8.61 7.90
CA GLY A 65 -16.45 8.86 8.61
C GLY A 65 -17.49 9.62 7.80
N ILE A 66 -18.73 9.54 8.28
CA ILE A 66 -19.88 10.25 7.73
C ILE A 66 -20.14 11.51 8.55
N PHE A 67 -20.39 12.63 7.87
CA PHE A 67 -20.86 13.87 8.46
C PHE A 67 -22.24 14.22 7.89
N GLU A 68 -23.24 14.28 8.77
CA GLU A 68 -24.60 14.75 8.45
C GLU A 68 -24.89 16.04 9.23
N PRO A 69 -24.91 17.20 8.56
CA PRO A 69 -25.19 18.47 9.22
C PRO A 69 -26.69 18.61 9.52
N PHE A 70 -27.07 18.52 10.79
CA PHE A 70 -28.44 18.72 11.22
C PHE A 70 -28.71 20.17 11.63
N ARG A 71 -29.91 20.68 11.32
CA ARG A 71 -30.36 22.01 11.80
C ARG A 71 -30.76 22.00 13.27
N ASN A 72 -31.25 20.87 13.75
CA ASN A 72 -31.66 20.63 15.13
C ASN A 72 -30.83 19.46 15.69
N ALA A 73 -30.90 19.23 16.99
CA ALA A 73 -30.34 18.01 17.57
C ALA A 73 -30.93 16.78 16.86
N ALA A 74 -30.06 15.83 16.51
CA ALA A 74 -30.48 14.57 15.91
C ALA A 74 -31.40 13.82 16.88
N GLU A 75 -32.45 13.21 16.34
CA GLU A 75 -33.30 12.29 17.11
C GLU A 75 -32.67 10.89 17.14
N GLU A 76 -32.98 10.07 18.15
CA GLU A 76 -32.45 8.70 18.30
C GLU A 76 -32.65 7.84 17.03
N ARG A 77 -33.74 8.09 16.29
CA ARG A 77 -34.01 7.44 15.02
C ARG A 77 -32.98 7.83 13.96
N GLU A 78 -32.60 9.10 13.88
CA GLU A 78 -31.61 9.60 12.93
C GLU A 78 -30.22 9.06 13.26
N ASP A 79 -29.86 8.96 14.54
CA ASP A 79 -28.62 8.31 14.99
C ASP A 79 -28.56 6.84 14.56
N LYS A 80 -29.65 6.09 14.75
CA LYS A 80 -29.76 4.69 14.30
C LYS A 80 -29.64 4.58 12.78
N GLU A 81 -30.24 5.51 12.04
CA GLU A 81 -30.11 5.55 10.58
C GLU A 81 -28.69 5.83 10.13
N LEU A 82 -27.98 6.75 10.80
CA LEU A 82 -26.58 7.06 10.52
C LEU A 82 -25.67 5.84 10.74
N ILE A 83 -25.87 5.12 11.85
CA ILE A 83 -25.12 3.88 12.14
C ILE A 83 -25.36 2.82 11.07
N MET A 84 -26.60 2.66 10.59
CA MET A 84 -26.91 1.72 9.51
C MET A 84 -26.19 2.07 8.20
N ARG A 85 -26.03 3.36 7.87
CA ARG A 85 -25.32 3.84 6.66
C ARG A 85 -23.81 3.60 6.71
N LEU A 86 -23.22 3.59 7.90
CA LEU A 86 -21.77 3.35 8.08
C LEU A 86 -21.36 1.92 7.70
N ALA A 87 -22.16 0.92 8.08
CA ALA A 87 -21.83 -0.49 7.91
C ALA A 87 -21.47 -0.91 6.46
N PRO A 88 -22.29 -0.62 5.42
CA PRO A 88 -21.97 -1.02 4.05
C PRO A 88 -20.77 -0.25 3.48
N LEU A 89 -20.52 1.00 3.91
CA LEU A 89 -19.35 1.75 3.46
C LEU A 89 -18.04 1.17 4.02
N TYR A 90 -18.00 0.86 5.32
CA TYR A 90 -16.82 0.20 5.89
C TYR A 90 -16.56 -1.17 5.26
N GLN A 91 -17.61 -1.93 4.92
CA GLN A 91 -17.45 -3.19 4.21
C GLN A 91 -16.81 -3.00 2.83
N GLN A 92 -17.23 -1.97 2.10
CA GLN A 92 -16.65 -1.64 0.80
C GLN A 92 -15.17 -1.26 0.91
N ASP A 93 -14.82 -0.43 1.89
CA ASP A 93 -13.42 -0.03 2.11
C ASP A 93 -12.54 -1.21 2.52
N ILE A 94 -13.02 -2.07 3.43
CA ILE A 94 -12.31 -3.30 3.82
C ILE A 94 -12.11 -4.22 2.62
N GLU A 95 -13.12 -4.37 1.76
CA GLU A 95 -13.00 -5.20 0.58
C GLU A 95 -11.98 -4.62 -0.41
N LYS A 96 -11.98 -3.30 -0.62
CA LYS A 96 -10.98 -2.63 -1.47
C LYS A 96 -9.56 -2.86 -0.96
N VAL A 97 -9.32 -2.65 0.34
CA VAL A 97 -8.00 -2.89 0.96
C VAL A 97 -7.61 -4.38 0.86
N ARG A 98 -8.57 -5.29 1.05
CA ARG A 98 -8.33 -6.74 0.88
C ARG A 98 -7.91 -7.06 -0.55
N GLN A 99 -8.60 -6.52 -1.55
CA GLN A 99 -8.29 -6.76 -2.96
C GLN A 99 -6.93 -6.18 -3.36
N GLU A 100 -6.62 -4.96 -2.92
CA GLU A 100 -5.30 -4.34 -3.14
C GLU A 100 -4.19 -5.16 -2.47
N GLY A 101 -4.39 -5.57 -1.22
CA GLY A 101 -3.44 -6.41 -0.49
C GLY A 101 -3.25 -7.79 -1.12
N LEU A 102 -4.30 -8.37 -1.69
CA LEU A 102 -4.21 -9.65 -2.41
C LEU A 102 -3.40 -9.50 -3.70
N GLN A 103 -3.69 -8.47 -4.51
CA GLN A 103 -2.95 -8.20 -5.76
C GLN A 103 -1.48 -7.90 -5.50
N GLU A 104 -1.19 -7.06 -4.51
CA GLU A 104 0.18 -6.75 -4.14
C GLU A 104 0.91 -8.00 -3.59
N GLY A 105 0.21 -8.81 -2.78
CA GLY A 105 0.74 -10.06 -2.26
C GLY A 105 1.06 -11.08 -3.36
N GLU A 106 0.19 -11.21 -4.37
CA GLU A 106 0.37 -12.08 -5.52
C GLU A 106 1.59 -11.65 -6.35
N LEU A 107 1.68 -10.37 -6.71
CA LEU A 107 2.80 -9.82 -7.48
C LEU A 107 4.14 -10.00 -6.74
N ARG A 108 4.18 -9.68 -5.44
CA ARG A 108 5.38 -9.87 -4.60
C ARG A 108 5.73 -11.35 -4.49
N GLY A 109 4.73 -12.23 -4.36
CA GLY A 109 4.90 -13.67 -4.28
C GLY A 109 5.49 -14.25 -5.57
N GLU A 110 4.96 -13.85 -6.72
CA GLU A 110 5.44 -14.28 -8.03
C GLU A 110 6.90 -13.85 -8.26
N GLN A 111 7.23 -12.58 -7.97
CA GLN A 111 8.59 -12.08 -8.10
C GLN A 111 9.59 -12.83 -7.20
N ARG A 112 9.23 -13.03 -5.92
CA ARG A 112 10.07 -13.79 -4.98
C ARG A 112 10.24 -15.23 -5.44
N GLY A 113 9.15 -15.90 -5.83
CA GLY A 113 9.18 -17.28 -6.31
C GLY A 113 10.03 -17.43 -7.57
N ARG A 114 9.96 -16.48 -8.50
CA ARG A 114 10.82 -16.45 -9.70
C ARG A 114 12.30 -16.27 -9.32
N GLN A 115 12.62 -15.32 -8.44
CA GLN A 115 14.00 -15.06 -8.01
C GLN A 115 14.60 -16.27 -7.27
N GLU A 116 13.85 -16.85 -6.32
CA GLU A 116 14.26 -18.06 -5.60
C GLU A 116 14.44 -19.26 -6.54
N GLY A 117 13.52 -19.42 -7.51
CA GLY A 117 13.60 -20.45 -8.54
C GLY A 117 14.85 -20.31 -9.42
N GLN A 118 15.10 -19.11 -9.96
CA GLN A 118 16.29 -18.84 -10.79
C GLN A 118 17.58 -19.08 -9.99
N ARG A 119 17.65 -18.56 -8.76
CA ARG A 119 18.79 -18.76 -7.86
C ARG A 119 19.05 -20.24 -7.60
N LYS A 120 18.00 -21.01 -7.31
CA LYS A 120 18.11 -22.46 -7.08
C LYS A 120 18.67 -23.17 -8.31
N ILE A 121 18.19 -22.84 -9.51
CA ILE A 121 18.69 -23.42 -10.76
C ILE A 121 20.15 -23.05 -10.99
N ILE A 122 20.53 -21.78 -10.82
CA ILE A 122 21.92 -21.33 -10.97
C ILE A 122 22.85 -22.08 -10.01
N LEU A 123 22.49 -22.17 -8.73
CA LEU A 123 23.28 -22.88 -7.73
C LEU A 123 23.41 -24.37 -8.08
N LEU A 124 22.34 -25.02 -8.57
CA LEU A 124 22.40 -26.41 -9.03
C LEU A 124 23.35 -26.59 -10.21
N LEU A 125 23.26 -25.71 -11.21
CA LEU A 125 24.11 -25.76 -12.40
C LEU A 125 25.57 -25.52 -12.07
N LEU A 126 25.86 -24.52 -11.24
CA LEU A 126 27.22 -24.21 -10.81
C LEU A 126 27.83 -25.35 -9.99
N ASN A 127 27.06 -25.95 -9.07
CA ASN A 127 27.53 -27.11 -8.30
C ASN A 127 27.86 -28.29 -9.21
N HIS A 128 27.04 -28.53 -10.23
CA HIS A 128 27.30 -29.59 -11.21
C HIS A 128 28.49 -29.27 -12.12
N LYS A 129 28.69 -28.01 -12.51
CA LYS A 129 29.73 -27.61 -13.48
C LYS A 129 31.13 -27.57 -12.87
N PHE A 130 31.25 -27.19 -11.59
CA PHE A 130 32.53 -26.96 -10.92
C PHE A 130 32.84 -27.98 -9.81
N ASP A 131 32.13 -29.11 -9.78
CA ASP A 131 32.27 -30.17 -8.76
C ASP A 131 32.11 -29.64 -7.31
N GLY A 132 31.22 -28.67 -7.14
CA GLY A 132 30.94 -28.01 -5.87
C GLY A 132 31.35 -26.53 -5.85
N ILE A 133 30.60 -25.74 -5.10
CA ILE A 133 30.87 -24.31 -4.88
C ILE A 133 31.05 -24.07 -3.38
N GLU A 134 32.02 -23.23 -3.03
CA GLU A 134 32.25 -22.83 -1.65
C GLU A 134 31.13 -21.91 -1.12
N LEU A 135 30.86 -22.01 0.19
CA LEU A 135 29.82 -21.24 0.87
C LEU A 135 29.89 -19.71 0.64
N PRO A 136 31.07 -19.05 0.62
CA PRO A 136 31.14 -17.61 0.35
C PRO A 136 30.58 -17.22 -1.02
N VAL A 137 30.78 -18.04 -2.04
CA VAL A 137 30.25 -17.79 -3.39
C VAL A 137 28.73 -17.97 -3.40
N VAL A 138 28.21 -18.96 -2.67
CA VAL A 138 26.76 -19.16 -2.49
C VAL A 138 26.11 -17.95 -1.82
N GLU A 139 26.72 -17.41 -0.75
CA GLU A 139 26.20 -16.22 -0.07
C GLU A 139 26.16 -14.99 -0.98
N ARG A 140 27.17 -14.82 -1.84
CA ARG A 140 27.19 -13.72 -2.84
C ARG A 140 26.05 -13.87 -3.84
N ILE A 141 25.84 -15.07 -4.37
CA ILE A 141 24.72 -15.37 -5.29
C ILE A 141 23.36 -15.15 -4.61
N ASN A 142 23.24 -15.48 -3.32
CA ASN A 142 22.01 -15.25 -2.55
C ASN A 142 21.63 -13.77 -2.43
N ARG A 143 22.58 -12.84 -2.60
CA ARG A 143 22.35 -11.39 -2.52
C ARG A 143 22.05 -10.74 -3.87
N LEU A 144 22.14 -11.49 -4.98
CA LEU A 144 21.89 -10.95 -6.32
C LEU A 144 20.41 -10.65 -6.56
N SER A 145 20.15 -9.53 -7.26
CA SER A 145 18.82 -9.17 -7.76
C SER A 145 18.35 -10.12 -8.85
N LEU A 146 17.06 -10.07 -9.21
CA LEU A 146 16.52 -10.89 -10.30
C LEU A 146 17.27 -10.65 -11.62
N GLU A 147 17.54 -9.39 -11.96
CA GLU A 147 18.22 -9.02 -13.20
C GLU A 147 19.67 -9.53 -13.22
N GLN A 148 20.34 -9.49 -12.06
CA GLN A 148 21.69 -10.03 -11.92
C GLN A 148 21.71 -11.55 -12.03
N LEU A 149 20.71 -12.25 -11.49
CA LEU A 149 20.58 -13.70 -11.64
C LEU A 149 20.35 -14.09 -13.11
N GLU A 150 19.54 -13.33 -13.85
CA GLU A 150 19.33 -13.57 -15.29
C GLU A 150 20.63 -13.37 -16.09
N ALA A 151 21.35 -12.27 -15.85
CA ALA A 151 22.64 -12.00 -16.48
C ALA A 151 23.71 -13.05 -16.11
N LEU A 152 23.69 -13.53 -14.86
CA LEU A 152 24.54 -14.64 -14.42
C LEU A 152 24.18 -15.92 -15.16
N GLY A 153 22.89 -16.24 -15.32
CA GLY A 153 22.44 -17.42 -16.04
C GLY A 153 22.89 -17.47 -17.50
N GLU A 154 22.90 -16.32 -18.18
CA GLU A 154 23.44 -16.20 -19.54
C GLU A 154 24.96 -16.39 -19.57
N SER A 155 25.69 -15.66 -18.72
CA SER A 155 27.16 -15.71 -18.64
C SER A 155 27.69 -17.08 -18.20
N LEU A 156 26.91 -17.79 -17.38
CA LEU A 156 27.26 -19.10 -16.81
C LEU A 156 27.55 -20.15 -17.88
N LEU A 157 26.93 -20.04 -19.05
CA LEU A 157 27.14 -20.97 -20.16
C LEU A 157 28.56 -20.83 -20.76
N ASP A 158 29.14 -19.64 -20.72
CA ASP A 158 30.45 -19.33 -21.30
C ASP A 158 31.62 -19.55 -20.32
N PHE A 159 31.34 -19.69 -19.02
CA PHE A 159 32.37 -19.89 -18.01
C PHE A 159 33.12 -21.21 -18.22
N LYS A 160 34.46 -21.16 -18.20
CA LYS A 160 35.32 -22.34 -18.35
C LYS A 160 35.88 -22.81 -17.01
N GLN A 161 36.05 -21.89 -16.06
CA GLN A 161 36.64 -22.15 -14.76
C GLN A 161 35.97 -21.31 -13.66
N ILE A 162 36.13 -21.72 -12.40
CA ILE A 162 35.49 -21.05 -11.27
C ILE A 162 35.92 -19.56 -11.13
N SER A 163 37.14 -19.22 -11.56
CA SER A 163 37.64 -17.84 -11.53
C SER A 163 36.85 -16.90 -12.44
N ASP A 164 36.19 -17.40 -13.50
CA ASP A 164 35.32 -16.59 -14.37
C ASP A 164 34.09 -16.11 -13.58
N LEU A 165 33.50 -17.02 -12.78
CA LEU A 165 32.38 -16.71 -11.88
C LEU A 165 32.80 -15.73 -10.78
N GLU A 166 33.96 -15.94 -10.15
CA GLU A 166 34.44 -15.07 -9.08
C GLU A 166 34.68 -13.63 -9.57
N ALA A 167 35.24 -13.49 -10.77
CA ALA A 167 35.44 -12.20 -11.43
C ALA A 167 34.09 -11.52 -11.72
N TRP A 168 33.15 -12.27 -12.30
CA TRP A 168 31.80 -11.77 -12.58
C TRP A 168 31.09 -11.28 -11.31
N LEU A 169 31.12 -12.06 -10.23
CA LEU A 169 30.49 -11.70 -8.96
C LEU A 169 31.11 -10.42 -8.37
N LYS A 170 32.42 -10.23 -8.54
CA LYS A 170 33.12 -9.04 -8.04
C LYS A 170 32.70 -7.77 -8.79
N ASP A 171 32.41 -7.89 -10.09
CA ASP A 171 31.91 -6.76 -10.88
C ASP A 171 30.42 -6.51 -10.61
N ALA A 172 29.62 -7.56 -10.39
CA ALA A 172 28.22 -7.43 -9.99
C ALA A 172 28.06 -6.73 -8.63
N GLU A 173 28.96 -6.97 -7.67
CA GLU A 173 28.96 -6.31 -6.36
C GLU A 173 29.24 -4.81 -6.44
N LYS A 174 30.22 -4.38 -7.26
CA LYS A 174 30.47 -2.94 -7.49
C LYS A 174 29.26 -2.23 -8.08
N SER A 175 28.45 -2.94 -8.87
CA SER A 175 27.20 -2.40 -9.41
C SER A 175 26.07 -2.35 -8.38
N ASN A 176 26.13 -3.17 -7.32
CA ASN A 176 25.15 -3.20 -6.24
C ASN A 176 25.35 -2.03 -5.27
N ASP A 177 26.58 -1.50 -5.14
CA ASP A 177 26.90 -0.29 -4.37
C ASP A 177 26.31 1.01 -4.98
N LEU A 178 25.84 0.96 -6.24
CA LEU A 178 25.25 2.12 -6.93
C LEU A 178 23.72 2.11 -7.01
N LYS A 179 23.04 1.03 -6.64
CA LYS A 179 21.58 1.02 -6.56
C LYS A 179 21.16 1.33 -5.11
N PRO A 180 20.37 2.39 -4.86
CA PRO A 180 19.79 2.56 -3.54
C PRO A 180 19.00 1.29 -3.20
N GLN A 181 19.34 0.67 -2.07
CA GLN A 181 18.50 -0.36 -1.48
C GLN A 181 17.11 0.27 -1.33
N VAL A 182 16.14 -0.18 -2.13
CA VAL A 182 14.74 0.07 -1.84
C VAL A 182 14.45 -0.76 -0.60
N ASP A 183 14.60 -0.09 0.54
CA ASP A 183 14.33 -0.63 1.85
C ASP A 183 12.82 -0.92 1.93
N ILE A 184 12.45 -2.18 1.71
CA ILE A 184 11.07 -2.65 1.87
C ILE A 184 10.69 -2.71 3.38
N GLN A 185 11.55 -2.22 4.30
CA GLN A 185 11.28 -2.26 5.73
C GLN A 185 10.58 -1.02 6.31
N ASN A 186 10.35 0.07 5.57
CA ASN A 186 9.60 1.20 6.11
C ASN A 186 8.09 1.08 5.84
N GLY A 187 7.52 -0.04 6.28
CA GLY A 187 6.10 -0.19 6.57
C GLY A 187 5.92 -0.27 8.09
N ASN A 188 5.52 0.84 8.70
CA ASN A 188 5.12 1.02 10.10
C ASN A 188 6.22 0.88 11.17
N GLN A 189 6.71 2.03 11.64
CA GLN A 189 7.06 2.22 13.04
C GLN A 189 5.82 2.80 13.74
N LEU A 190 5.06 1.96 14.44
CA LEU A 190 4.14 2.39 15.48
C LEU A 190 4.97 2.68 16.72
N ASP A 191 5.24 3.96 17.01
CA ASP A 191 5.68 4.38 18.34
C ASP A 191 4.55 5.17 19.01
N VAL A 192 3.95 4.48 20.00
CA VAL A 192 3.20 4.92 21.21
C VAL A 192 2.06 5.93 21.04
#